data_AF-B4VRI8-F1
#
_entry.id   AF-B4VRI8-F1
#
_cell.length_a   1.000
_cell.length_b   1.000
_cell.length_c   1.000
_cell.angle_alpha   90.00
_cell.angle_beta   90.00
_cell.angle_gamma   90.00
#
_symmetry.space_group_name_H-M   'P 1'
#
loop_
_entity.id
_entity.type
_entity.pdbx_description
1 polymer ?
#
loop_
_entity_poly.entity_id
_entity_poly.type
_entity_poly.pdbx_seq_one_letter_code
_entity_poly.pdbx_strand_id
1 'polypeptide(L)'
;MAEGSQAPLKLVLAANESLDELFNDSWDNGKTSPLAGVCQEEIIKPWDEPTARDFIDTRLAMTSIRFTEAEINQLVEESGGHPRRLMQLCYRMYSRYLEGG
;
A
#
# COMPACT_ATOMS: atom_id res chain seq x y z
N MET A 1 2.07 11.92 -42.96
CA MET A 1 2.45 12.21 -41.56
C MET A 1 1.14 12.25 -40.82
N ALA A 2 0.84 11.26 -39.97
CA ALA A 2 -0.42 11.19 -39.24
C ALA A 2 -0.16 11.64 -37.79
N GLU A 3 -0.77 12.76 -37.45
CA GLU A 3 -0.63 13.49 -36.20
C GLU A 3 -1.47 12.84 -35.08
N GLY A 4 -0.87 12.69 -33.89
CA GLY A 4 -1.49 13.12 -32.61
C GLY A 4 -2.60 12.31 -31.93
N SER A 5 -3.22 11.28 -32.50
CA SER A 5 -4.37 10.57 -31.86
C SER A 5 -4.15 9.10 -31.49
N GLN A 6 -2.92 8.58 -31.61
CA GLN A 6 -2.58 7.17 -31.32
C GLN A 6 -1.51 7.07 -30.22
N ALA A 7 -1.67 7.81 -29.11
CA ALA A 7 -0.83 7.56 -27.94
C ALA A 7 -1.26 6.22 -27.30
N PRO A 8 -0.32 5.29 -27.04
CA PRO A 8 -0.66 4.03 -26.40
C PRO A 8 -1.22 4.29 -24.99
N LEU A 9 -2.37 3.69 -24.69
CA LEU A 9 -2.97 3.73 -23.35
C LEU A 9 -2.26 2.73 -22.44
N LYS A 10 -2.00 3.13 -21.18
CA LYS A 10 -1.47 2.23 -20.15
C LYS A 10 -2.61 1.84 -19.19
N LEU A 11 -2.92 0.55 -19.14
CA LEU A 11 -3.90 -0.01 -18.21
C LEU A 11 -3.20 -0.43 -16.91
N VAL A 12 -3.77 -0.06 -15.76
CA VAL A 12 -3.35 -0.53 -14.43
C VAL A 12 -4.58 -1.07 -13.72
N LEU A 13 -4.51 -2.33 -13.29
CA LEU A 13 -5.51 -2.93 -12.40
C LEU A 13 -4.90 -3.07 -11.00
N ALA A 14 -5.70 -2.80 -9.98
CA ALA A 14 -5.37 -3.08 -8.59
C ALA A 14 -6.51 -3.94 -8.02
N ALA A 15 -6.15 -5.11 -7.51
CA ALA A 15 -7.05 -6.05 -6.86
C ALA A 15 -6.45 -6.49 -5.52
N ASN A 16 -7.30 -7.00 -4.63
CA ASN A 16 -6.86 -7.55 -3.32
C ASN A 16 -6.59 -9.06 -3.39
N GLU A 17 -6.73 -9.64 -4.57
CA GLU A 17 -6.56 -11.05 -4.92
C GLU A 17 -5.86 -11.13 -6.29
N SER A 18 -5.27 -12.28 -6.60
CA SER A 18 -4.53 -12.49 -7.84
C SER A 18 -5.45 -12.36 -9.05
N LEU A 19 -4.91 -11.91 -10.19
CA LEU A 19 -5.71 -11.80 -11.42
C LEU A 19 -6.26 -13.16 -11.91
N ASP A 20 -5.67 -14.27 -11.48
CA ASP A 20 -6.18 -15.61 -11.77
C ASP A 20 -7.50 -15.90 -11.01
N GLU A 21 -7.59 -15.49 -9.74
CA GLU A 21 -8.79 -15.68 -8.91
C GLU A 21 -9.91 -14.70 -9.31
N LEU A 22 -9.55 -13.46 -9.65
CA LEU A 22 -10.50 -12.42 -10.03
C LEU A 22 -11.34 -12.78 -11.28
N PHE A 23 -10.80 -13.62 -12.18
CA PHE A 23 -11.47 -14.05 -13.42
C PHE A 23 -11.90 -15.52 -13.42
N ASN A 24 -12.06 -16.12 -12.23
CA ASN A 24 -12.43 -17.53 -12.07
C ASN A 24 -13.82 -17.88 -12.67
N ASP A 25 -14.72 -16.91 -12.85
CA ASP A 25 -16.01 -17.14 -13.53
C ASP A 25 -15.91 -17.35 -15.06
N SER A 26 -14.72 -17.15 -15.66
CA SER A 26 -14.48 -17.41 -17.09
C SER A 26 -14.13 -18.89 -17.39
N TRP A 27 -14.22 -19.76 -16.37
CA TRP A 27 -13.64 -21.11 -16.35
C TRP A 27 -14.42 -22.21 -17.10
N ASP A 28 -15.61 -21.94 -17.64
CA ASP A 28 -16.45 -22.98 -18.28
C ASP A 28 -15.76 -23.70 -19.47
N ASN A 29 -14.63 -23.20 -19.98
CA ASN A 29 -13.97 -23.85 -21.12
C ASN A 29 -12.42 -23.77 -21.14
N GLY A 30 -11.77 -23.83 -19.96
CA GLY A 30 -10.32 -24.11 -19.87
C GLY A 30 -9.39 -23.08 -20.51
N LYS A 31 -9.70 -21.78 -20.40
CA LYS A 31 -8.85 -20.70 -20.92
C LYS A 31 -8.34 -19.79 -19.80
N THR A 32 -7.01 -19.67 -19.79
CA THR A 32 -6.16 -18.61 -19.22
C THR A 32 -6.86 -17.24 -19.06
N SER A 33 -6.65 -16.57 -17.92
CA SER A 33 -7.18 -15.23 -17.57
C SER A 33 -7.11 -14.27 -18.77
N PRO A 34 -8.13 -13.42 -19.01
CA PRO A 34 -8.16 -12.50 -20.15
C PRO A 34 -7.01 -11.49 -20.13
N LEU A 35 -6.35 -11.31 -18.99
CA LEU A 35 -5.19 -10.44 -18.81
C LEU A 35 -3.86 -11.20 -18.78
N ALA A 36 -3.88 -12.53 -18.84
CA ALA A 36 -2.66 -13.33 -18.84
C ALA A 36 -1.83 -13.07 -20.09
N GLY A 37 -0.54 -12.82 -19.88
CA GLY A 37 0.38 -12.42 -20.95
C GLY A 37 0.20 -10.98 -21.43
N VAL A 38 -0.80 -10.24 -20.93
CA VAL A 38 -1.05 -8.82 -21.23
C VAL A 38 -0.65 -7.93 -20.06
N CYS A 39 -1.02 -8.30 -18.84
CA CYS A 39 -0.66 -7.59 -17.61
C CYS A 39 0.45 -8.32 -16.87
N GLN A 40 1.50 -7.59 -16.47
CA GLN A 40 2.49 -8.08 -15.53
C GLN A 40 1.92 -7.87 -14.12
N GLU A 41 1.74 -8.96 -13.38
CA GLU A 41 1.29 -8.90 -11.99
C GLU A 41 2.47 -8.49 -11.10
N GLU A 42 2.25 -7.50 -10.25
CA GLU A 42 3.19 -7.10 -9.21
C GLU A 42 2.52 -7.25 -7.86
N ILE A 43 3.03 -8.18 -7.05
CA ILE A 43 2.54 -8.42 -5.71
C ILE A 43 3.09 -7.32 -4.79
N ILE A 44 2.22 -6.42 -4.35
CA ILE A 44 2.57 -5.39 -3.40
C ILE A 44 2.73 -6.02 -2.01
N LYS A 45 3.98 -6.12 -1.57
CA LYS A 45 4.31 -6.63 -0.23
C LYS A 45 3.97 -5.59 0.85
N PRO A 46 3.71 -6.03 2.09
CA PRO A 46 3.72 -5.12 3.23
C PRO A 46 5.02 -4.32 3.30
N TRP A 47 4.96 -3.13 3.86
CA TRP A 47 6.15 -2.33 4.10
C TRP A 47 7.10 -3.04 5.06
N ASP A 48 8.38 -2.98 4.72
CA ASP A 48 9.45 -3.38 5.61
C ASP A 48 9.64 -2.34 6.73
N GLU A 49 10.25 -2.76 7.83
CA GLU A 49 10.53 -1.91 8.99
C GLU A 49 11.15 -0.52 8.64
N PRO A 50 12.23 -0.40 7.86
CA PRO A 50 12.81 0.88 7.45
C PRO A 50 11.80 1.78 6.74
N THR A 51 10.97 1.25 5.84
CA THR A 51 9.95 2.03 5.13
C THR A 51 8.89 2.55 6.09
N ALA A 52 8.45 1.71 7.03
CA ALA A 52 7.48 2.11 8.04
C ALA A 52 8.05 3.18 8.99
N ARG A 53 9.32 3.05 9.39
CA ARG A 53 10.02 4.04 10.23
C ARG A 53 10.21 5.38 9.52
N ASP A 54 10.66 5.35 8.26
CA ASP A 54 10.81 6.55 7.42
C ASP A 54 9.46 7.30 7.25
N PHE A 55 8.38 6.55 7.06
CA PHE A 55 7.04 7.12 7.00
C PHE A 55 6.64 7.85 8.29
N ILE A 56 6.93 7.25 9.46
CA ILE A 56 6.64 7.87 10.77
C ILE A 56 7.47 9.14 10.95
N ASP A 57 8.79 9.07 10.69
CA ASP A 57 9.70 10.21 10.82
C ASP A 57 9.28 11.37 9.93
N THR A 58 9.04 11.09 8.64
CA THR A 58 8.58 12.09 7.67
C THR A 58 7.28 12.77 8.10
N ARG A 59 6.35 12.01 8.70
CA ARG A 59 5.09 12.57 9.20
C ARG A 59 5.27 13.43 10.44
N LEU A 60 6.14 13.03 11.37
CA LEU A 60 6.39 13.75 12.61
C LEU A 60 7.32 14.95 12.41
N ALA A 61 8.14 14.98 11.36
CA ALA A 61 9.07 16.07 11.07
C ALA A 61 8.39 17.44 10.94
N MET A 62 7.10 17.47 10.56
CA MET A 62 6.29 18.68 10.49
C MET A 62 5.60 19.06 11.81
N THR A 63 5.88 18.34 12.90
CA THR A 63 5.23 18.50 14.21
C THR A 63 6.27 18.67 15.33
N SER A 64 5.87 19.24 16.46
CA SER A 64 6.73 19.30 17.65
C SER A 64 6.76 18.00 18.46
N ILE A 65 5.90 17.04 18.13
CA ILE A 65 5.79 15.75 18.83
C ILE A 65 6.80 14.78 18.24
N ARG A 66 7.50 14.06 19.12
CA ARG A 66 8.38 12.95 18.73
C ARG A 66 7.95 11.71 19.47
N PHE A 67 7.80 10.61 18.75
CA PHE A 67 7.62 9.29 19.35
C PHE A 67 8.97 8.75 19.79
N THR A 68 8.98 8.01 20.89
CA THR A 68 10.14 7.26 21.37
C THR A 68 10.40 6.04 20.48
N GLU A 69 11.62 5.49 20.54
CA GLU A 69 11.94 4.28 19.77
C GLU A 69 11.06 3.08 20.15
N ALA A 70 10.69 2.96 21.44
CA ALA A 70 9.79 1.91 21.91
C ALA A 70 8.39 2.03 21.28
N GLU A 71 7.87 3.25 21.20
CA GLU A 71 6.60 3.53 20.52
C GLU A 71 6.67 3.23 19.03
N ILE A 72 7.74 3.65 18.35
CA ILE A 72 7.93 3.37 16.93
C ILE A 72 7.99 1.87 16.67
N ASN A 73 8.75 1.11 17.45
CA ASN A 73 8.82 -0.34 17.32
C ASN A 73 7.45 -1.00 17.52
N GLN A 74 6.67 -0.55 18.51
CA GLN A 74 5.32 -1.03 18.72
C GLN A 74 4.41 -0.74 17.52
N LEU A 75 4.45 0.49 16.98
CA LEU A 75 3.64 0.88 15.82
C LEU A 75 3.97 0.03 14.58
N VAL A 76 5.26 -0.22 14.33
CA VAL A 76 5.72 -1.03 13.20
C VAL A 76 5.24 -2.47 13.36
N GLU A 77 5.45 -3.08 14.53
CA GLU A 77 5.03 -4.45 14.82
C GLU A 77 3.50 -4.62 14.74
N GLU A 78 2.72 -3.75 15.39
CA GLU A 78 1.26 -3.80 15.38
C GLU A 78 0.64 -3.51 14.01
N SER A 79 1.36 -2.80 13.13
CA SER A 79 0.91 -2.51 11.77
C SER A 79 1.04 -3.71 10.83
N GLY A 80 1.95 -4.64 11.11
CA GLY A 80 2.30 -5.73 10.20
C GLY A 80 2.77 -5.26 8.82
N GLY A 81 3.32 -4.05 8.72
CA GLY A 81 3.71 -3.45 7.44
C GLY A 81 2.53 -2.90 6.61
N HIS A 82 1.29 -2.90 7.13
CA HIS A 82 0.13 -2.37 6.42
C HIS A 82 0.05 -0.84 6.57
N PRO A 83 0.18 -0.06 5.48
CA PRO A 83 0.26 1.41 5.55
C PRO A 83 -0.96 2.05 6.22
N ARG A 84 -2.17 1.54 5.89
CA ARG A 84 -3.43 2.03 6.46
C ARG A 84 -3.49 1.79 7.97
N ARG A 85 -3.03 0.62 8.43
CA ARG A 85 -3.04 0.25 9.85
C ARG A 85 -2.02 1.08 10.62
N LEU A 86 -0.82 1.24 10.07
CA LEU A 86 0.24 2.10 10.61
C LEU A 86 -0.25 3.55 10.79
N MET A 87 -0.91 4.11 9.77
CA MET A 87 -1.45 5.48 9.83
C MET A 87 -2.48 5.65 10.95
N GLN A 88 -3.40 4.68 11.12
CA GLN A 88 -4.41 4.70 12.19
C GLN A 88 -3.76 4.60 13.58
N LEU A 89 -2.78 3.72 13.74
CA LEU A 89 -2.00 3.58 14.97
C LEU A 89 -1.25 4.87 15.33
N CYS A 90 -0.56 5.47 14.35
CA CYS A 90 0.15 6.74 14.53
C CYS A 90 -0.80 7.87 14.92
N TYR A 91 -1.96 7.97 14.27
CA TYR A 91 -2.96 9.00 14.59
C TYR A 91 -3.45 8.88 16.03
N ARG A 92 -3.80 7.67 16.48
CA ARG A 92 -4.23 7.43 17.87
C ARG A 92 -3.14 7.79 18.88
N MET A 93 -1.89 7.43 18.59
CA MET A 93 -0.76 7.76 19.45
C MET A 93 -0.55 9.27 19.51
N TYR A 94 -0.56 9.95 18.36
CA TYR A 94 -0.47 11.40 18.26
C TYR A 94 -1.58 12.12 19.05
N SER A 95 -2.83 11.65 18.97
CA SER A 95 -3.94 12.21 19.76
C SER A 95 -3.67 12.14 21.26
N ARG A 96 -3.10 11.03 21.76
CA ARG A 96 -2.72 10.90 23.19
C ARG A 96 -1.70 11.95 23.61
N TYR A 97 -0.75 12.30 22.74
CA TYR A 97 0.20 13.39 23.00
C TYR A 97 -0.48 14.76 23.06
N LEU A 98 -1.54 14.99 22.28
CA LEU A 98 -2.30 16.24 22.33
C LEU A 98 -3.23 16.33 23.56
N GLU A 99 -3.79 15.21 24.00
CA GLU A 99 -4.71 15.16 25.15
C GLU A 99 -3.97 15.20 26.50
N GLY A 100 -2.70 14.79 26.53
CA GLY A 100 -1.85 14.77 27.72
C GLY A 100 -0.84 15.92 27.84
N GLY A 101 -0.95 16.95 26.99
CA GLY A 101 -0.07 18.12 26.94
C GLY A 101 -0.64 19.35 27.66
#